data_AF-A0A1N6XLD3-F1
#
_entry.id   AF-A0A1N6XLD3-F1
#
_cell.length_a   1.000
_cell.length_b   1.000
_cell.length_c   1.000
_cell.angle_alpha   90.00
_cell.angle_beta   90.00
_cell.angle_gamma   90.00
#
_symmetry.space_group_name_H-M   'P 1'
#
loop_
_entity.id
_entity.type
_entity.pdbx_description
1 polymer ?
#
loop_
_entity_poly.entity_id
_entity_poly.type
_entity_poly.pdbx_seq_one_letter_code
_entity_poly.pdbx_strand_id
1 'polypeptide(L)'
;MKKHIFITAAFATLFLTSCNKEKKAADSTSTTADSIASKPSDSAAVPGTQDEIVKSTSKDSSGKTLDMTFNNTQNTATVIFNNETIELQGQKPASGIWYKNDHYELRGKGEQIELTKDGKTVFKN
;
A
#
# COMPACT_ATOMS: atom_id res chain seq x y z
N MET A 1 -23.18 16.01 -52.01
CA MET A 1 -24.05 16.86 -51.17
C MET A 1 -25.31 16.11 -50.81
N LYS A 2 -25.53 15.80 -49.53
CA LYS A 2 -26.86 15.85 -48.89
C LYS A 2 -26.66 15.70 -47.38
N LYS A 3 -27.00 16.76 -46.65
CA LYS A 3 -27.11 16.79 -45.19
C LYS A 3 -28.61 16.73 -44.88
N HIS A 4 -29.04 15.83 -44.01
CA HIS A 4 -30.25 15.94 -43.17
C HIS A 4 -29.96 15.07 -41.93
N ILE A 5 -29.62 15.56 -40.73
CA ILE A 5 -30.31 16.46 -39.77
C ILE A 5 -31.50 15.77 -39.04
N PHE A 6 -31.42 15.81 -37.70
CA PHE A 6 -32.48 15.68 -36.65
C PHE A 6 -33.00 14.26 -36.34
N ILE A 7 -33.27 13.78 -35.09
CA ILE A 7 -33.76 14.37 -33.82
C ILE A 7 -33.54 13.28 -32.70
N THR A 8 -32.89 13.61 -31.58
CA THR A 8 -33.47 13.73 -30.20
C THR A 8 -33.91 12.44 -29.49
N ALA A 9 -33.29 12.13 -28.35
CA ALA A 9 -33.97 11.93 -27.05
C ALA A 9 -32.96 11.54 -25.96
N ALA A 10 -32.89 12.38 -24.92
CA ALA A 10 -32.22 12.10 -23.66
C ALA A 10 -33.07 11.15 -22.81
N PHE A 11 -32.44 10.21 -22.11
CA PHE A 11 -32.95 9.74 -20.81
C PHE A 11 -31.77 9.42 -19.89
N ALA A 12 -31.66 10.26 -18.87
CA ALA A 12 -30.76 10.07 -17.75
C ALA A 12 -31.44 9.14 -16.73
N THR A 13 -30.71 8.16 -16.22
CA THR A 13 -30.95 7.60 -14.89
C THR A 13 -29.61 7.38 -14.20
N LEU A 14 -29.23 8.33 -13.34
CA LEU A 14 -28.25 8.10 -12.29
C LEU A 14 -28.89 7.16 -11.27
N PHE A 15 -28.30 5.97 -11.08
CA PHE A 15 -28.51 5.21 -9.85
C PHE A 15 -27.30 5.41 -8.95
N LEU A 16 -27.45 6.31 -7.98
CA LEU A 16 -26.57 6.44 -6.82
C LEU A 16 -27.09 5.50 -5.74
N THR A 17 -26.53 4.29 -5.63
CA THR A 17 -26.73 3.43 -4.46
C THR A 17 -25.80 3.89 -3.34
N SER A 18 -26.31 4.81 -2.52
CA SER A 18 -25.75 5.15 -1.21
C SER A 18 -26.35 4.20 -0.17
N CYS A 19 -25.51 3.40 0.48
CA CYS A 19 -25.85 2.71 1.72
C CYS A 19 -24.94 3.26 2.81
N ASN A 20 -25.50 4.10 3.68
CA ASN A 20 -24.91 4.44 4.98
C ASN A 20 -26.01 4.46 6.05
N LYS A 21 -25.87 3.57 7.05
CA LYS A 21 -26.34 3.62 8.45
C LYS A 21 -26.29 2.21 9.04
N GLU A 22 -26.00 1.94 10.31
CA GLU A 22 -25.24 2.58 11.38
C GLU A 22 -25.20 1.49 12.48
N LYS A 23 -24.01 1.33 13.09
CA LYS A 23 -23.65 0.70 14.38
C LYS A 23 -24.75 0.09 15.27
N LYS A 24 -24.46 -1.11 15.79
CA LYS A 24 -24.71 -1.45 17.21
C LYS A 24 -23.55 -2.26 17.78
N ALA A 25 -23.01 -1.78 18.90
CA ALA A 25 -21.95 -2.37 19.71
C ALA A 25 -22.53 -3.18 20.89
N ALA A 26 -21.77 -4.18 21.34
CA ALA A 26 -21.60 -4.71 22.70
C ALA A 26 -20.95 -6.10 22.56
N ASP A 27 -19.62 -6.24 22.68
CA ASP A 27 -18.83 -6.31 23.92
C ASP A 27 -19.05 -7.60 24.72
N SER A 28 -18.01 -8.44 24.77
CA SER A 28 -17.46 -9.00 26.01
C SER A 28 -16.30 -9.96 25.69
N THR A 29 -15.09 -9.45 25.89
CA THR A 29 -14.07 -10.02 26.81
C THR A 29 -13.99 -11.54 26.98
N SER A 30 -12.83 -12.09 26.60
CA SER A 30 -12.11 -13.11 27.38
C SER A 30 -10.61 -13.11 27.05
N THR A 31 -9.90 -12.28 27.80
CA THR A 31 -8.59 -12.48 28.45
C THR A 31 -7.73 -13.72 28.15
N THR A 32 -6.49 -13.42 27.70
CA THR A 32 -5.16 -13.85 28.21
C THR A 32 -4.76 -15.33 28.28
N ALA A 33 -3.70 -15.70 27.54
CA ALA A 33 -2.42 -16.18 28.08
C ALA A 33 -1.42 -16.30 26.89
N ASP A 34 -0.40 -15.45 26.80
CA ASP A 34 0.92 -15.57 27.45
C ASP A 34 1.93 -16.34 26.58
N SER A 35 2.90 -15.61 26.02
CA SER A 35 4.20 -16.14 25.61
C SER A 35 5.19 -14.98 25.52
N ILE A 36 5.74 -14.71 26.69
CA ILE A 36 6.97 -13.98 26.97
C ILE A 36 8.14 -14.63 26.21
N ALA A 37 8.93 -13.79 25.52
CA ALA A 37 10.40 -13.83 25.33
C ALA A 37 10.74 -13.27 23.94
N SER A 38 11.34 -12.09 23.78
CA SER A 38 12.69 -11.85 24.26
C SER A 38 13.04 -10.35 24.29
N LYS A 39 13.46 -9.90 25.47
CA LYS A 39 14.55 -8.93 25.74
C LYS A 39 14.47 -7.52 25.08
N PRO A 40 14.12 -6.46 25.83
CA PRO A 40 14.81 -5.19 25.67
C PRO A 40 16.15 -5.31 26.38
N SER A 41 17.24 -5.34 25.60
CA SER A 41 18.57 -5.13 26.15
C SER A 41 18.65 -3.66 26.50
N ASP A 42 18.75 -3.36 27.79
CA ASP A 42 19.16 -2.03 28.25
C ASP A 42 20.46 -1.66 27.52
N SER A 43 20.33 -0.71 26.61
CA SER A 43 21.46 0.05 26.08
C SER A 43 21.02 1.48 26.13
N ALA A 44 21.51 2.14 27.19
CA ALA A 44 21.48 3.58 27.33
C ALA A 44 21.96 4.22 26.02
N ALA A 45 21.04 4.91 25.33
CA ALA A 45 21.35 5.66 24.13
C ALA A 45 20.59 6.98 24.18
N VAL A 46 21.39 8.04 24.30
CA VAL A 46 21.28 9.38 23.71
C VAL A 46 19.94 9.67 23.00
N PRO A 47 19.25 10.79 23.29
CA PRO A 47 18.06 11.19 22.54
C PRO A 47 18.47 11.64 21.13
N GLY A 48 18.67 10.67 20.24
CA GLY A 48 18.75 10.81 18.81
C GLY A 48 17.45 10.29 18.20
N THR A 49 16.91 11.02 17.23
CA THR A 49 15.75 10.61 16.43
C THR A 49 15.95 9.20 15.91
N GLN A 50 15.20 8.24 16.47
CA GLN A 50 15.16 6.87 15.96
C GLN A 50 14.33 6.85 14.67
N ASP A 51 14.78 6.09 13.69
CA ASP A 51 14.04 5.95 12.43
C ASP A 51 12.73 5.18 12.66
N GLU A 52 11.65 5.68 12.09
CA GLU A 52 10.36 5.00 12.06
C GLU A 52 10.38 3.97 10.92
N ILE A 53 10.64 2.70 11.28
CA ILE A 53 10.74 1.59 10.33
C ILE A 53 9.49 0.71 10.37
N VAL A 54 8.88 0.47 9.21
CA VAL A 54 7.73 -0.43 9.04
C VAL A 54 8.09 -1.53 8.04
N LYS A 55 7.84 -2.80 8.41
CA LYS A 55 8.06 -3.95 7.54
C LYS A 55 6.73 -4.52 7.07
N SER A 56 6.67 -4.95 5.81
CA SER A 56 5.50 -5.56 5.21
C SER A 56 5.90 -6.62 4.20
N THR A 57 5.07 -7.64 4.05
CA THR A 57 5.24 -8.70 3.05
C THR A 57 3.93 -8.85 2.29
N SER A 58 4.01 -8.88 0.96
CA SER A 58 2.89 -9.19 0.08
C SER A 58 3.14 -10.48 -0.70
N LYS A 59 2.06 -11.15 -1.11
CA LYS A 59 2.11 -12.34 -1.96
C LYS A 59 1.22 -12.15 -3.17
N ASP A 60 1.72 -12.49 -4.35
CA ASP A 60 0.91 -12.52 -5.56
C ASP A 60 0.13 -13.84 -5.70
N SER A 61 -0.73 -13.93 -6.70
CA SER A 61 -1.54 -15.13 -6.97
C SER A 61 -0.72 -16.37 -7.35
N SER A 62 0.55 -16.22 -7.69
CA SER A 62 1.49 -17.32 -7.97
C SER A 62 2.31 -17.73 -6.75
N GLY A 63 2.13 -17.05 -5.62
CA GLY A 63 2.88 -17.29 -4.38
C GLY A 63 4.25 -16.62 -4.32
N LYS A 64 4.61 -15.78 -5.31
CA LYS A 64 5.83 -14.96 -5.20
C LYS A 64 5.65 -13.95 -4.09
N THR A 65 6.72 -13.69 -3.34
CA THR A 65 6.73 -12.76 -2.21
C THR A 65 7.38 -11.45 -2.59
N LEU A 66 6.87 -10.36 -2.03
CA LEU A 66 7.47 -9.04 -2.07
C LEU A 66 7.67 -8.57 -0.64
N ASP A 67 8.92 -8.54 -0.18
CA ASP A 67 9.26 -8.04 1.15
C ASP A 67 9.64 -6.57 1.06
N MET A 68 9.09 -5.75 1.95
CA MET A 68 9.24 -4.30 1.93
C MET A 68 9.59 -3.79 3.32
N THR A 69 10.55 -2.87 3.36
CA THR A 69 10.88 -2.09 4.55
C THR A 69 10.74 -0.62 4.20
N PHE A 70 9.83 0.08 4.88
CA PHE A 70 9.62 1.51 4.75
C PHE A 70 10.34 2.22 5.89
N ASN A 71 11.17 3.21 5.55
CA ASN A 71 11.72 4.15 6.51
C ASN A 71 10.95 5.46 6.36
N ASN A 72 10.00 5.70 7.27
CA ASN A 72 9.12 6.87 7.22
C ASN A 72 9.87 8.16 7.60
N THR A 73 10.96 8.05 8.37
CA THR A 73 11.82 9.19 8.71
C THR A 73 12.62 9.67 7.50
N GLN A 74 13.21 8.74 6.73
CA GLN A 74 14.02 9.06 5.55
C GLN A 74 13.19 9.12 4.26
N ASN A 75 11.91 8.74 4.31
CA ASN A 75 11.02 8.61 3.17
C ASN A 75 11.59 7.70 2.06
N THR A 76 12.11 6.54 2.46
CA THR A 76 12.67 5.52 1.57
C THR A 76 11.99 4.17 1.74
N ALA A 77 12.06 3.34 0.70
CA ALA A 77 11.60 1.96 0.75
C ALA A 77 12.68 1.03 0.20
N THR A 78 12.97 -0.05 0.92
CA THR A 78 13.78 -1.16 0.44
C THR A 78 12.85 -2.32 0.11
N VAL A 79 12.95 -2.82 -1.10
CA VAL A 79 12.14 -3.93 -1.63
C VAL A 79 13.06 -5.12 -1.90
N ILE A 80 12.66 -6.30 -1.46
CA ILE A 80 13.31 -7.56 -1.83
C ILE A 80 12.35 -8.36 -2.69
N PHE A 81 12.75 -8.60 -3.94
CA PHE A 81 11.96 -9.32 -4.93
C PHE A 81 12.85 -10.24 -5.76
N ASN A 82 12.53 -11.54 -5.85
CA ASN A 82 13.36 -12.52 -6.58
C ASN A 82 14.86 -12.46 -6.22
N ASN A 83 15.18 -12.33 -4.93
CA ASN A 83 16.54 -12.18 -4.41
C ASN A 83 17.28 -10.89 -4.85
N GLU A 84 16.60 -9.96 -5.52
CA GLU A 84 17.10 -8.63 -5.83
C GLU A 84 16.69 -7.66 -4.71
N THR A 85 17.65 -6.85 -4.22
CA THR A 85 17.38 -5.76 -3.28
C THR A 85 17.31 -4.44 -4.04
N ILE A 86 16.21 -3.72 -3.90
CA ILE A 86 15.89 -2.52 -4.66
C ILE A 86 15.64 -1.39 -3.67
N GLU A 87 16.44 -0.33 -3.75
CA GLU A 87 16.23 0.88 -2.97
C GLU A 87 15.42 1.90 -3.77
N LEU A 88 14.40 2.47 -3.13
CA LEU A 88 13.45 3.38 -3.75
C LEU A 88 13.30 4.64 -2.90
N GLN A 89 13.17 5.77 -3.58
CA GLN A 89 12.95 7.08 -2.97
C GLN A 89 11.48 7.46 -3.01
N GLY A 90 10.95 7.92 -1.88
CA GLY A 90 9.56 8.33 -1.76
C GLY A 90 9.22 9.52 -2.65
N GLN A 91 8.04 9.45 -3.25
CA GLN A 91 7.49 10.48 -4.13
C GLN A 91 6.28 11.14 -3.47
N LYS A 92 5.73 12.18 -4.09
CA LYS A 92 4.50 12.84 -3.62
C LYS A 92 3.30 12.44 -4.49
N PRO A 93 2.59 11.33 -4.17
CA PRO A 93 1.38 10.94 -4.88
C PRO A 93 0.17 11.76 -4.40
N ALA A 94 -0.88 11.78 -5.21
CA ALA A 94 -2.17 12.34 -4.79
C ALA A 94 -2.92 11.43 -3.78
N SER A 95 -2.60 10.13 -3.76
CA SER A 95 -3.17 9.13 -2.85
C SER A 95 -2.26 7.91 -2.78
N GLY A 96 -2.21 7.26 -1.62
CA GLY A 96 -1.48 6.01 -1.41
C GLY A 96 0.03 6.21 -1.29
N ILE A 97 0.77 5.13 -1.46
CA ILE A 97 2.23 5.13 -1.45
C ILE A 97 2.79 5.21 -2.86
N TRP A 98 3.92 5.88 -3.00
CA TRP A 98 4.68 5.92 -4.24
C TRP A 98 6.16 6.08 -3.92
N TYR A 99 6.96 5.09 -4.35
CA TYR A 99 8.41 5.11 -4.27
C TYR A 99 8.99 4.74 -5.63
N LYS A 100 10.10 5.35 -6.04
CA LYS A 100 10.74 5.04 -7.34
C LYS A 100 12.26 5.19 -7.31
N ASN A 101 12.91 4.56 -8.26
CA ASN A 101 14.26 4.89 -8.73
C ASN A 101 14.26 4.94 -10.27
N ASP A 102 15.42 4.85 -10.91
CA ASP A 102 15.54 4.93 -12.37
C ASP A 102 14.85 3.79 -13.12
N HIS A 103 14.79 2.60 -12.51
CA HIS A 103 14.29 1.37 -13.14
C HIS A 103 13.01 0.83 -12.52
N TYR A 104 12.72 1.19 -11.26
CA TYR A 104 11.63 0.58 -10.50
C TYR A 104 10.67 1.62 -9.94
N GLU A 105 9.41 1.22 -9.87
CA GLU A 105 8.35 2.00 -9.25
C GLU A 105 7.48 1.08 -8.38
N LEU A 106 7.38 1.41 -7.10
CA LEU A 106 6.45 0.79 -6.15
C LEU A 106 5.26 1.72 -5.94
N ARG A 107 4.05 1.23 -6.26
CA ARG A 107 2.78 1.91 -6.05
C ARG A 107 1.93 1.09 -5.09
N GLY A 108 1.10 1.76 -4.30
CA GLY A 108 0.12 1.05 -3.48
C GLY A 108 -0.98 1.93 -2.92
N LYS A 109 -2.13 1.32 -2.62
CA LYS A 109 -3.29 1.97 -2.01
C LYS A 109 -4.06 0.95 -1.16
N GLY A 110 -4.17 1.20 0.14
CA GLY A 110 -4.72 0.21 1.07
C GLY A 110 -3.85 -1.04 1.08
N GLU A 111 -4.44 -2.21 0.78
CA GLU A 111 -3.75 -3.50 0.74
C GLU A 111 -3.17 -3.84 -0.65
N GLN A 112 -3.51 -3.06 -1.68
CA GLN A 112 -3.02 -3.29 -3.04
C GLN A 112 -1.63 -2.70 -3.21
N ILE A 113 -0.75 -3.48 -3.83
CA ILE A 113 0.60 -3.11 -4.19
C ILE A 113 0.95 -3.58 -5.59
N GLU A 114 1.74 -2.75 -6.28
CA GLU A 114 2.27 -3.03 -7.61
C GLU A 114 3.73 -2.59 -7.67
N LEU A 115 4.61 -3.49 -8.12
CA LEU A 115 5.99 -3.17 -8.47
C LEU A 115 6.12 -3.25 -9.99
N THR A 116 6.60 -2.17 -10.60
CA THR A 116 6.96 -2.15 -12.02
C THR A 116 8.47 -2.01 -12.19
N LYS A 117 9.00 -2.63 -13.24
CA LYS A 117 10.39 -2.50 -13.72
C LYS A 117 10.36 -1.99 -15.15
N ASP A 118 10.99 -0.85 -15.41
CA ASP A 118 11.05 -0.20 -16.72
C ASP A 118 9.65 -0.06 -17.36
N GLY A 119 8.65 0.30 -16.54
CA GLY A 119 7.25 0.47 -16.95
C GLY A 119 6.45 -0.83 -17.13
N LYS A 120 7.01 -2.00 -16.84
CA LYS A 120 6.31 -3.30 -16.90
C LYS A 120 6.04 -3.82 -15.50
N THR A 121 4.80 -4.24 -15.23
CA THR A 121 4.44 -4.87 -13.95
C THR A 121 5.19 -6.19 -13.76
N VAL A 122 5.95 -6.28 -12.67
CA VAL A 122 6.69 -7.48 -12.28
C VAL A 122 6.11 -8.16 -11.03
N PHE A 123 5.31 -7.42 -10.25
CA PHE A 123 4.57 -7.95 -9.10
C PHE A 123 3.26 -7.19 -8.91
N LYS A 124 2.19 -7.91 -8.53
CA LYS A 124 0.89 -7.35 -8.15
C LYS A 124 0.12 -8.33 -7.25
N ASN A 125 -0.53 -7.83 -6.21
CA ASN A 125 -1.45 -8.60 -5.35
C ASN A 125 -2.91 -8.15 -5.47
#